data_AF-A0A6G0URM9-F1
#
_entry.id   AF-A0A6G0URM9-F1
#
_cell.length_a   1.000
_cell.length_b   1.000
_cell.length_c   1.000
_cell.angle_alpha   90.00
_cell.angle_beta   90.00
_cell.angle_gamma   90.00
#
_symmetry.space_group_name_H-M   'P 1'
#
loop_
_entity.id
_entity.type
_entity.pdbx_description
1 polymer ?
#
loop_
_entity_poly.entity_id
_entity_poly.type
_entity_poly.pdbx_seq_one_letter_code
_entity_poly.pdbx_strand_id
1 'polypeptide(L)'
;MSANHSFPYKTMNMIVSMDALKGIAVNNTVPWYLPNEFEHFYEMTTKTIDPYKINAVVMGRKTWDSIPEEYCPFRNRLNVVISRTMPESISENVIFVNDFEKALKLLNEEEPYKSKVETIWNIGGRNIYALGLDHPWMHKLVMTRIEKTYVTDVKFPEVNWSNFELNNDFDGEPLEEEGVTLLGQLQARDNNPLNGFADAAYTSIATILILLMNRLSINWDKWGEIVLVIISILDAVLLALFSQTNSVYLMYFCYIFYKSCFQVVLTIAQWNIAKKMVTNSYAFVFGVDAFIALILQSMIMRVVADKKGLGMQVREAFIVYAVLHALVALIFSISVVYSFISYYRKKNEMVSREISQRQKKRE
;
A
#
# COMPACT_ATOMS: atom_id res chain seq x y z
N MET A 1 4.20 3.33 -3.35
CA MET A 1 3.22 2.23 -3.47
C MET A 1 3.72 1.07 -2.64
N SER A 2 3.52 1.11 -1.32
CA SER A 2 3.67 -0.07 -0.48
C SER A 2 2.36 -0.83 -0.60
N ALA A 3 2.29 -1.74 -1.57
CA ALA A 3 1.25 -2.74 -1.57
C ALA A 3 1.46 -3.54 -0.28
N ASN A 4 0.56 -3.41 0.68
CA ASN A 4 0.31 -4.47 1.64
C ASN A 4 -0.12 -5.66 0.79
N HIS A 5 0.86 -6.42 0.33
CA HIS A 5 0.66 -7.72 -0.27
C HIS A 5 -0.05 -8.53 0.78
N SER A 6 -1.34 -8.75 0.56
CA SER A 6 -2.04 -9.86 1.14
C SER A 6 -1.46 -11.12 0.50
N PHE A 7 -0.23 -11.47 0.89
CA PHE A 7 0.14 -12.86 0.96
C PHE A 7 -0.99 -13.54 1.75
N PRO A 8 -1.48 -14.72 1.34
CA PRO A 8 -2.43 -15.48 2.16
C PRO A 8 -1.86 -15.86 3.56
N TYR A 9 -0.60 -15.50 3.80
CA TYR A 9 0.21 -15.73 4.99
C TYR A 9 0.74 -14.40 5.53
N LYS A 10 0.82 -14.26 6.85
CA LYS A 10 1.55 -13.19 7.53
C LYS A 10 3.01 -13.23 7.11
N THR A 11 3.53 -12.08 6.73
CA THR A 11 4.95 -11.88 6.46
C THR A 11 5.76 -11.81 7.76
N MET A 12 7.06 -12.06 7.65
CA MET A 12 8.00 -12.04 8.74
C MET A 12 8.90 -10.80 8.68
N ASN A 13 9.01 -10.13 9.81
CA ASN A 13 9.97 -9.07 10.04
C ASN A 13 11.19 -9.62 10.77
N MET A 14 12.33 -8.97 10.62
CA MET A 14 13.56 -9.28 11.34
C MET A 14 14.01 -8.04 12.09
N ILE A 15 14.51 -8.22 13.31
CA ILE A 15 15.11 -7.15 14.10
C ILE A 15 16.47 -7.60 14.62
N VAL A 16 17.46 -6.74 14.49
CA VAL A 16 18.85 -7.03 14.89
C VAL A 16 19.58 -5.76 15.31
N SER A 17 20.39 -5.86 16.37
CA SER A 17 21.46 -4.93 16.66
C SER A 17 22.81 -5.55 16.34
N MET A 18 23.70 -4.81 15.68
CA MET A 18 25.05 -5.27 15.36
C MET A 18 26.09 -4.16 15.37
N ASP A 19 27.34 -4.54 15.66
CA ASP A 19 28.48 -3.65 15.67
C ASP A 19 28.99 -3.29 14.26
N ALA A 20 29.98 -2.40 14.16
CA ALA A 20 30.51 -1.96 12.87
C ALA A 20 31.17 -3.08 12.03
N LEU A 21 31.50 -4.23 12.64
CA LEU A 21 32.05 -5.44 11.99
C LEU A 21 31.01 -6.55 11.83
N LYS A 22 29.72 -6.22 11.94
CA LYS A 22 28.56 -7.13 11.87
C LYS A 22 28.52 -8.18 13.00
N GLY A 23 29.23 -7.95 14.10
CA GLY A 23 29.18 -8.78 15.30
C GLY A 23 27.84 -8.62 16.02
N ILE A 24 27.27 -9.71 16.54
CA ILE A 24 25.97 -9.73 17.22
C ILE A 24 26.02 -10.34 18.63
N ALA A 25 26.98 -11.21 18.91
CA ALA A 25 27.11 -11.83 20.23
C ALA A 25 28.56 -12.27 20.52
N VAL A 26 28.84 -12.43 21.81
CA VAL A 26 30.05 -13.08 22.34
C VAL A 26 29.65 -13.98 23.50
N ASN A 27 30.14 -15.22 23.59
CA ASN A 27 29.85 -16.12 24.72
C ASN A 27 28.34 -16.26 25.03
N ASN A 28 27.51 -16.28 23.98
CA ASN A 28 26.05 -16.33 24.09
C ASN A 28 25.40 -15.13 24.80
N THR A 29 26.03 -13.95 24.79
CA THR A 29 25.45 -12.70 25.28
C THR A 29 25.70 -11.55 24.31
N VAL A 30 24.90 -10.50 24.42
CA VAL A 30 25.09 -9.24 23.69
C VAL A 30 26.23 -8.45 24.38
N PRO A 31 27.29 -8.03 23.68
CA PRO A 31 28.48 -7.44 24.30
C PRO A 31 28.34 -5.97 24.68
N TRP A 32 27.18 -5.36 24.44
CA TRP A 32 26.86 -3.98 24.77
C TRP A 32 25.58 -3.92 25.60
N TYR A 33 25.42 -2.82 26.33
CA TYR A 33 24.22 -2.51 27.09
C TYR A 33 23.72 -1.14 26.64
N LEU A 34 22.62 -1.12 25.88
CA LEU A 34 22.05 0.08 25.26
C LEU A 34 20.55 0.15 25.58
N PRO A 35 20.16 0.81 26.68
CA PRO A 35 18.76 0.89 27.12
C PRO A 35 17.77 1.34 26.05
N ASN A 36 18.10 2.36 25.24
CA ASN A 36 17.18 2.86 24.22
C ASN A 36 16.99 1.83 23.09
N GLU A 37 18.00 1.01 22.81
CA GLU A 37 17.91 -0.08 21.83
C GLU A 37 16.99 -1.20 22.34
N PHE A 38 17.09 -1.55 23.63
CA PHE A 38 16.19 -2.52 24.24
C PHE A 38 14.74 -2.03 24.30
N GLU A 39 14.52 -0.74 24.58
CA GLU A 39 13.19 -0.13 24.53
C GLU A 39 12.64 -0.17 23.10
N HIS A 40 13.46 0.20 22.10
CA HIS A 40 13.09 0.08 20.70
C HIS A 40 12.72 -1.36 20.31
N PHE A 41 13.52 -2.34 20.70
CA PHE A 41 13.23 -3.76 20.47
C PHE A 41 11.90 -4.17 21.13
N TYR A 42 11.66 -3.75 22.38
CA TYR A 42 10.43 -4.03 23.10
C TYR A 42 9.22 -3.43 22.39
N GLU A 43 9.26 -2.15 22.03
CA GLU A 43 8.19 -1.46 21.33
C GLU A 43 7.88 -2.12 19.99
N MET A 44 8.91 -2.34 19.17
CA MET A 44 8.75 -2.91 17.83
C MET A 44 8.16 -4.32 17.86
N THR A 45 8.62 -5.14 18.81
CA THR A 45 8.18 -6.55 18.89
C THR A 45 6.87 -6.73 19.64
N THR A 46 6.40 -5.74 20.43
CA THR A 46 5.18 -5.86 21.24
C THR A 46 3.98 -5.12 20.63
N LYS A 47 4.21 -3.99 19.95
CA LYS A 47 3.14 -3.14 19.43
C LYS A 47 2.32 -3.86 18.35
N THR A 48 1.01 -3.85 18.51
CA THR A 48 0.03 -4.34 17.52
C THR A 48 -0.90 -3.21 17.08
N ILE A 49 -1.51 -3.38 15.91
CA ILE A 49 -2.59 -2.52 15.42
C ILE A 49 -3.91 -2.97 16.06
N ASP A 50 -4.16 -4.28 16.11
CA ASP A 50 -5.31 -4.87 16.77
C ASP A 50 -5.01 -5.11 18.27
N PRO A 51 -5.75 -4.48 19.20
CA PRO A 51 -5.52 -4.62 20.64
C PRO A 51 -5.83 -6.02 21.17
N TYR A 52 -6.52 -6.87 20.42
CA TYR A 52 -6.84 -8.25 20.80
C TYR A 52 -5.82 -9.27 20.30
N LYS A 53 -4.83 -8.83 19.51
CA LYS A 53 -3.77 -9.68 18.97
C LYS A 53 -2.45 -9.49 19.71
N ILE A 54 -1.56 -10.44 19.52
CA ILE A 54 -0.18 -10.39 20.00
C ILE A 54 0.78 -10.60 18.84
N ASN A 55 2.04 -10.19 19.01
CA ASN A 55 3.10 -10.55 18.07
C ASN A 55 3.78 -11.85 18.50
N ALA A 56 4.41 -12.55 17.54
CA ALA A 56 5.24 -13.71 17.80
C ALA A 56 6.72 -13.36 17.61
N VAL A 57 7.57 -13.76 18.55
CA VAL A 57 9.04 -13.65 18.45
C VAL A 57 9.64 -15.03 18.22
N VAL A 58 10.29 -15.21 17.07
CA VAL A 58 10.92 -16.45 16.64
C VAL A 58 12.41 -16.35 16.88
N MET A 59 12.96 -17.30 17.64
CA MET A 59 14.36 -17.31 18.02
C MET A 59 14.98 -18.71 18.06
N GLY A 60 16.30 -18.78 18.00
CA GLY A 60 17.04 -20.03 18.17
C GLY A 60 17.28 -20.35 19.65
N ARG A 61 17.50 -21.63 19.97
CA ARG A 61 17.80 -22.09 21.33
C ARG A 61 18.88 -21.27 22.05
N LYS A 62 19.98 -20.94 21.37
CA LYS A 62 21.08 -20.17 21.97
C LYS A 62 20.65 -18.76 22.39
N THR A 63 19.83 -18.10 21.57
CA THR A 63 19.24 -16.80 21.89
C THR A 63 18.28 -16.93 23.06
N TRP A 64 17.44 -17.96 23.08
CA TRP A 64 16.56 -18.25 24.22
C TRP A 64 17.34 -18.39 25.54
N ASP A 65 18.41 -19.19 25.53
CA ASP A 65 19.28 -19.40 26.70
C ASP A 65 20.04 -18.13 27.14
N SER A 66 20.13 -17.11 26.29
CA SER A 66 20.81 -15.83 26.60
C SER A 66 19.93 -14.81 27.32
N ILE A 67 18.61 -15.02 27.30
CA ILE A 67 17.66 -14.06 27.87
C ILE A 67 17.72 -14.18 29.40
N PRO A 68 17.92 -13.08 30.15
CA PRO A 68 17.87 -13.11 31.61
C PRO A 68 16.54 -13.67 32.13
N GLU A 69 16.57 -14.44 33.22
CA GLU A 69 15.39 -15.11 33.77
C GLU A 69 14.22 -14.16 34.06
N GLU A 70 14.51 -12.91 34.43
CA GLU A 70 13.47 -11.90 34.70
C GLU A 70 12.66 -11.48 33.46
N TYR A 71 13.24 -11.65 32.26
CA TYR A 71 12.63 -11.31 30.98
C TYR A 71 12.21 -12.53 30.16
N CYS A 72 12.47 -13.74 30.64
CA CYS A 72 12.17 -15.00 29.95
C CYS A 72 10.93 -15.69 30.56
N PRO A 73 9.87 -15.97 29.78
CA PRO A 73 9.64 -15.58 28.39
C PRO A 73 9.34 -14.08 28.25
N PHE A 74 9.55 -13.56 27.04
CA PHE A 74 9.16 -12.18 26.74
C PHE A 74 7.65 -12.00 26.91
N ARG A 75 7.26 -11.11 27.84
CA ARG A 75 5.85 -10.80 28.14
C ARG A 75 5.15 -10.18 26.93
N ASN A 76 3.83 -10.37 26.86
CA ASN A 76 2.92 -9.82 25.83
C ASN A 76 3.24 -10.26 24.38
N ARG A 77 4.01 -11.33 24.23
CA ARG A 77 4.44 -11.88 22.95
C ARG A 77 4.37 -13.41 23.01
N LEU A 78 4.10 -14.03 21.88
CA LEU A 78 4.24 -15.48 21.72
C LEU A 78 5.71 -15.81 21.43
N ASN A 79 6.35 -16.56 22.31
CA ASN A 79 7.77 -16.92 22.16
C ASN A 79 7.88 -18.25 21.41
N VAL A 80 8.57 -18.27 20.27
CA VAL A 80 8.75 -19.47 19.45
C VAL A 80 10.24 -19.79 19.38
N VAL A 81 10.62 -20.92 19.96
CA VAL A 81 12.01 -21.35 20.10
C VAL A 81 12.29 -22.51 19.14
N ILE A 82 13.18 -22.27 18.18
CA ILE A 82 13.65 -23.28 17.24
C ILE A 82 14.83 -24.05 17.87
N SER A 83 14.61 -25.35 18.13
CA SER A 83 15.60 -26.20 18.78
C SER A 83 15.48 -27.64 18.33
N ARG A 84 16.59 -28.24 17.89
CA ARG A 84 16.67 -29.67 17.57
C ARG A 84 16.95 -30.56 18.78
N THR A 85 17.33 -29.97 19.91
CA THR A 85 17.74 -30.69 21.12
C THR A 85 16.71 -30.62 22.24
N MET A 86 15.77 -29.68 22.19
CA MET A 86 14.66 -29.59 23.15
C MET A 86 13.44 -30.33 22.59
N PRO A 87 12.64 -30.98 23.46
CA PRO A 87 11.41 -31.61 23.03
C PRO A 87 10.42 -30.55 22.53
N GLU A 88 9.70 -30.87 21.46
CA GLU A 88 8.61 -30.01 21.01
C GLU A 88 7.55 -29.94 22.10
N SER A 89 7.11 -28.72 22.42
CA SER A 89 6.10 -28.49 23.43
C SER A 89 5.40 -27.17 23.18
N ILE A 90 4.13 -27.11 23.57
CA ILE A 90 3.31 -25.92 23.44
C ILE A 90 2.78 -25.58 24.82
N SER A 91 3.08 -24.36 25.26
CA SER A 91 2.52 -23.73 26.45
C SER A 91 1.77 -22.46 26.02
N GLU A 92 1.12 -21.79 26.97
CA GLU A 92 0.30 -20.61 26.68
C GLU A 92 1.05 -19.52 25.90
N ASN A 93 2.30 -19.25 26.25
CA ASN A 93 3.11 -18.16 25.68
C ASN A 93 4.47 -18.61 25.10
N VAL A 94 4.77 -19.91 25.12
CA VAL A 94 6.03 -20.46 24.60
C VAL A 94 5.77 -21.71 23.78
N ILE A 95 6.38 -21.77 22.60
CA ILE A 95 6.31 -22.88 21.65
C ILE A 95 7.75 -23.32 21.35
N PHE A 96 8.04 -24.59 21.60
CA PHE A 96 9.28 -25.24 21.16
C PHE A 96 8.99 -26.08 19.92
N VAL A 97 9.72 -25.82 18.84
CA VAL A 97 9.61 -26.54 17.57
C VAL A 97 11.00 -26.84 17.01
N ASN A 98 11.13 -27.91 16.26
CA ASN A 98 12.45 -28.36 15.78
C ASN A 98 12.88 -27.79 14.43
N ASP A 99 11.97 -27.12 13.73
CA ASP A 99 12.14 -26.66 12.37
C ASP A 99 11.54 -25.26 12.16
N PHE A 100 12.24 -24.44 11.38
CA PHE A 100 11.87 -23.05 11.14
C PHE A 100 10.64 -22.93 10.23
N GLU A 101 10.55 -23.76 9.19
CA GLU A 101 9.42 -23.75 8.26
C GLU A 101 8.14 -24.19 8.97
N LYS A 102 8.25 -25.23 9.80
CA LYS A 102 7.16 -25.69 10.66
C LYS A 102 6.67 -24.58 11.59
N ALA A 103 7.57 -23.79 12.17
CA ALA A 103 7.22 -22.66 13.02
C ALA A 103 6.40 -21.60 12.27
N LEU A 104 6.84 -21.24 11.06
CA LEU A 104 6.16 -20.23 10.25
C LEU A 104 4.79 -20.73 9.77
N LYS A 105 4.65 -22.00 9.41
CA LYS A 105 3.36 -22.62 9.04
C LYS A 105 2.40 -22.65 10.22
N LEU A 106 2.85 -23.05 11.40
CA LEU A 106 2.06 -23.05 12.64
C LEU A 106 1.44 -21.67 12.90
N LEU A 107 2.24 -20.60 12.80
CA LEU A 107 1.79 -19.23 13.04
C LEU A 107 0.82 -18.69 11.97
N ASN A 108 0.83 -19.28 10.78
CA ASN A 108 0.08 -18.80 9.62
C ASN A 108 -1.17 -19.59 9.30
N GLU A 109 -1.15 -20.89 9.56
CA GLU A 109 -2.14 -21.84 9.06
C GLU A 109 -2.98 -22.45 10.18
N GLU A 110 -2.43 -22.58 11.40
CA GLU A 110 -3.07 -23.29 12.50
C GLU A 110 -3.72 -22.35 13.53
N GLU A 111 -4.95 -22.65 13.93
CA GLU A 111 -5.61 -21.96 15.04
C GLU A 111 -5.09 -22.48 16.40
N PRO A 112 -4.98 -21.62 17.43
CA PRO A 112 -5.43 -20.23 17.48
C PRO A 112 -4.41 -19.21 16.95
N TYR A 113 -3.21 -19.64 16.55
CA TYR A 113 -2.11 -18.73 16.20
C TYR A 113 -2.41 -17.92 14.95
N LYS A 114 -3.09 -18.53 13.98
CA LYS A 114 -3.51 -17.87 12.76
C LYS A 114 -4.36 -16.62 13.03
N SER A 115 -5.29 -16.67 13.98
CA SER A 115 -6.15 -15.54 14.34
C SER A 115 -5.54 -14.62 15.42
N LYS A 116 -4.77 -15.17 16.37
CA LYS A 116 -4.22 -14.45 17.53
C LYS A 116 -2.94 -13.67 17.22
N VAL A 117 -2.10 -14.15 16.30
CA VAL A 117 -0.82 -13.51 15.97
C VAL A 117 -1.03 -12.43 14.91
N GLU A 118 -0.48 -11.24 15.11
CA GLU A 118 -0.50 -10.17 14.11
C GLU A 118 0.77 -10.17 13.26
N THR A 119 1.94 -10.06 13.89
CA THR A 119 3.24 -9.99 13.21
C THR A 119 4.21 -11.05 13.73
N ILE A 120 5.00 -11.63 12.82
CA ILE A 120 6.10 -12.55 13.14
C ILE A 120 7.42 -11.77 13.13
N TRP A 121 8.16 -11.83 14.23
CA TRP A 121 9.47 -11.19 14.41
C TRP A 121 10.55 -12.24 14.58
N ASN A 122 11.44 -12.35 13.59
CA ASN A 122 12.68 -13.10 13.70
C ASN A 122 13.70 -12.26 14.49
N ILE A 123 14.05 -12.75 15.68
CA ILE A 123 14.99 -12.09 16.59
C ILE A 123 16.33 -12.83 16.68
N GLY A 124 16.58 -13.75 15.73
CA GLY A 124 17.86 -14.45 15.58
C GLY A 124 18.03 -15.67 16.48
N GLY A 125 19.25 -16.13 16.76
CA GLY A 125 20.54 -15.61 16.32
C GLY A 125 20.91 -16.01 14.88
N ARG A 126 22.22 -16.01 14.58
CA ARG A 126 22.80 -16.14 13.22
C ARG A 126 22.09 -17.13 12.29
N ASN A 127 21.83 -18.36 12.73
CA ASN A 127 21.21 -19.37 11.87
C ASN A 127 19.74 -19.08 11.57
N ILE A 128 19.00 -18.55 12.54
CA ILE A 128 17.59 -18.17 12.35
C ILE A 128 17.51 -16.91 11.48
N TYR A 129 18.44 -15.98 11.64
CA TYR A 129 18.59 -14.86 10.71
C TYR A 129 18.89 -15.34 9.29
N ALA A 130 19.83 -16.28 9.11
CA ALA A 130 20.16 -16.80 7.79
C ALA A 130 18.96 -17.46 7.11
N LEU A 131 18.24 -18.33 7.84
CA LEU A 131 17.01 -18.94 7.35
C LEU A 131 15.95 -17.89 6.99
N GLY A 132 15.85 -16.82 7.77
CA GLY A 132 14.90 -15.76 7.53
C GLY A 132 15.22 -14.88 6.32
N LEU A 133 16.49 -14.51 6.12
CA LEU A 133 16.91 -13.65 5.00
C LEU A 133 16.67 -14.27 3.63
N ASP A 134 16.81 -15.59 3.52
CA ASP A 134 16.58 -16.34 2.28
C ASP A 134 15.10 -16.73 2.09
N HIS A 135 14.23 -16.42 3.06
CA HIS A 135 12.85 -16.89 3.05
C HIS A 135 11.93 -15.97 2.20
N PRO A 136 11.02 -16.53 1.38
CA PRO A 136 10.07 -15.73 0.59
C PRO A 136 9.14 -14.83 1.41
N TRP A 137 8.92 -15.14 2.69
CA TRP A 137 8.07 -14.34 3.59
C TRP A 137 8.82 -13.21 4.31
N MET A 138 10.12 -13.03 4.04
CA MET A 138 10.90 -11.92 4.59
C MET A 138 10.38 -10.58 4.04
N HIS A 139 9.87 -9.72 4.90
CA HIS A 139 9.26 -8.45 4.50
C HIS A 139 10.05 -7.22 4.92
N LYS A 140 10.61 -7.20 6.13
CA LYS A 140 11.26 -6.02 6.68
C LYS A 140 12.40 -6.36 7.61
N LEU A 141 13.56 -5.76 7.39
CA LEU A 141 14.74 -5.85 8.25
C LEU A 141 14.90 -4.52 9.02
N VAL A 142 14.68 -4.58 10.32
CA VAL A 142 14.93 -3.49 11.27
C VAL A 142 16.33 -3.68 11.84
N MET A 143 17.19 -2.68 11.66
CA MET A 143 18.61 -2.81 11.94
C MET A 143 19.11 -1.65 12.79
N THR A 144 19.62 -1.96 13.98
CA THR A 144 20.38 -1.02 14.78
C THR A 144 21.87 -1.23 14.50
N ARG A 145 22.56 -0.21 14.01
CA ARG A 145 24.01 -0.27 13.75
C ARG A 145 24.75 0.52 14.82
N ILE A 146 25.65 -0.16 15.51
CA ILE A 146 26.50 0.44 16.53
C ILE A 146 27.82 0.77 15.85
N GLU A 147 28.26 2.02 15.89
CA GLU A 147 29.50 2.43 15.21
C GLU A 147 30.75 1.86 15.87
N LYS A 148 30.66 1.58 17.18
CA LYS A 148 31.71 0.92 17.94
C LYS A 148 31.86 -0.54 17.54
N THR A 149 33.07 -1.06 17.65
CA THR A 149 33.40 -2.48 17.42
C THR A 149 33.60 -3.20 18.76
N TYR A 150 33.10 -4.43 18.86
CA TYR A 150 33.21 -5.27 20.04
C TYR A 150 33.88 -6.61 19.70
N VAL A 151 34.44 -7.28 20.70
CA VAL A 151 34.90 -8.66 20.53
C VAL A 151 33.67 -9.55 20.42
N THR A 152 33.48 -10.18 19.26
CA THR A 152 32.33 -11.03 18.96
C THR A 152 32.76 -12.38 18.39
N ASP A 153 32.07 -13.45 18.77
CA ASP A 153 32.26 -14.81 18.25
C ASP A 153 31.14 -15.22 17.27
N VAL A 154 30.02 -14.49 17.28
CA VAL A 154 28.92 -14.63 16.33
C VAL A 154 28.73 -13.34 15.55
N LYS A 155 28.74 -13.47 14.22
CA LYS A 155 28.40 -12.38 13.29
C LYS A 155 27.04 -12.60 12.64
N PHE A 156 26.39 -11.51 12.25
CA PHE A 156 25.24 -11.52 11.36
C PHE A 156 25.59 -12.22 10.03
N PRO A 157 24.66 -13.00 9.42
CA PRO A 157 24.88 -13.61 8.11
C PRO A 157 25.13 -12.58 7.00
N GLU A 158 25.68 -13.04 5.87
CA GLU A 158 25.80 -12.20 4.68
C GLU A 158 24.41 -11.90 4.12
N VAL A 159 24.21 -10.66 3.66
CA VAL A 159 22.93 -10.16 3.16
C VAL A 159 23.10 -9.83 1.69
N ASN A 160 22.18 -10.34 0.86
CA ASN A 160 22.06 -9.86 -0.51
C ASN A 160 21.26 -8.54 -0.53
N TRP A 161 21.96 -7.41 -0.45
CA TRP A 161 21.35 -6.08 -0.38
C TRP A 161 20.52 -5.70 -1.61
N SER A 162 20.68 -6.38 -2.76
CA SER A 162 19.82 -6.13 -3.93
C SER A 162 18.34 -6.48 -3.68
N ASN A 163 18.09 -7.30 -2.66
CA ASN A 163 16.76 -7.72 -2.25
C ASN A 163 16.08 -6.74 -1.28
N PHE A 164 16.75 -5.66 -0.89
CA PHE A 164 16.23 -4.70 0.07
C PHE A 164 16.32 -3.27 -0.47
N GLU A 165 15.37 -2.43 -0.06
CA GLU A 165 15.38 -0.99 -0.29
C GLU A 165 15.16 -0.25 1.02
N LEU A 166 15.70 0.97 1.11
CA LEU A 166 15.51 1.84 2.27
C LEU A 166 14.04 2.24 2.37
N ASN A 167 13.43 1.99 3.52
CA ASN A 167 12.09 2.46 3.82
C ASN A 167 12.15 3.95 4.16
N ASN A 168 11.86 4.79 3.17
CA ASN A 168 11.83 6.25 3.32
C ASN A 168 10.63 6.75 4.15
N ASP A 169 9.64 5.90 4.44
CA ASP A 169 8.48 6.25 5.27
C ASP A 169 8.74 6.06 6.78
N PHE A 170 9.99 5.74 7.16
CA PHE A 170 10.38 5.66 8.56
C PHE A 170 10.66 7.05 9.13
N ASP A 171 9.64 7.67 9.71
CA ASP A 171 9.72 8.94 10.44
C ASP A 171 10.38 8.84 11.83
N GLY A 172 11.10 7.75 12.12
CA GLY A 172 11.74 7.59 13.42
C GLY A 172 12.94 8.52 13.55
N GLU A 173 13.00 9.29 14.63
CA GLU A 173 14.21 10.06 14.94
C GLU A 173 15.38 9.10 15.14
N PRO A 174 16.58 9.43 14.63
CA PRO A 174 17.76 8.63 14.90
C PRO A 174 17.98 8.57 16.41
N LEU A 175 17.97 7.37 16.98
CA LEU A 175 18.39 7.18 18.37
C LEU A 175 19.89 7.45 18.43
N GLU A 176 20.29 8.51 19.13
CA GLU A 176 21.69 8.78 19.48
C GLU A 176 21.94 8.36 20.93
N GLU A 177 22.65 7.25 21.11
CA GLU A 177 23.12 6.79 22.41
C GLU A 177 24.51 6.18 22.23
N GLU A 178 25.55 6.64 22.95
CA GLU A 178 26.90 6.04 22.93
C GLU A 178 27.52 5.68 21.55
N GLY A 179 27.25 6.46 20.49
CA GLY A 179 27.73 6.16 19.13
C GLY A 179 26.92 5.07 18.42
N VAL A 180 25.67 4.87 18.83
CA VAL A 180 24.65 4.11 18.13
C VAL A 180 23.96 5.04 17.16
N THR A 181 23.80 4.61 15.91
CA THR A 181 22.89 5.24 14.97
C THR A 181 21.86 4.20 14.57
N LEU A 182 20.59 4.45 14.88
CA LEU A 182 19.52 3.63 14.35
C LEU A 182 19.46 3.84 12.82
N LEU A 183 20.05 2.90 12.07
CA LEU A 183 20.19 2.99 10.62
C LEU A 183 18.95 2.44 9.93
N GLY A 184 17.84 3.16 10.12
CA GLY A 184 16.62 3.03 9.34
C GLY A 184 15.95 1.65 9.36
N GLN A 185 14.87 1.56 8.60
CA GLN A 185 14.18 0.29 8.36
C GLN A 185 14.39 -0.07 6.89
N LEU A 186 14.85 -1.29 6.61
CA LEU A 186 14.96 -1.80 5.24
C LEU A 186 13.71 -2.63 4.95
N GLN A 187 13.07 -2.39 3.81
CA GLN A 187 11.96 -3.21 3.32
C GLN A 187 12.48 -4.15 2.24
N ALA A 188 12.03 -5.40 2.26
CA ALA A 188 12.30 -6.34 1.19
C ALA A 188 11.68 -5.81 -0.11
N ARG A 189 12.46 -5.83 -1.18
CA ARG A 189 12.05 -5.33 -2.49
C ARG A 189 10.92 -6.20 -3.03
N ASP A 190 9.79 -5.58 -3.32
CA ASP A 190 8.68 -6.24 -3.98
C ASP A 190 9.03 -6.49 -5.46
N ASN A 191 9.59 -7.66 -5.74
CA ASN A 191 9.98 -8.07 -7.08
C ASN A 191 8.79 -8.57 -7.93
N ASN A 192 7.53 -8.21 -7.63
CA ASN A 192 6.40 -8.68 -8.42
C ASN A 192 6.41 -8.07 -9.83
N PRO A 193 6.73 -8.84 -10.89
CA PRO A 193 6.83 -8.32 -12.25
C PRO A 193 5.48 -7.79 -12.77
N LEU A 194 4.37 -8.18 -12.13
CA LEU A 194 3.03 -7.74 -12.51
C LEU A 194 2.80 -6.23 -12.29
N ASN A 195 3.51 -5.59 -11.36
CA ASN A 195 3.40 -4.13 -11.15
C ASN A 195 3.87 -3.37 -12.40
N GLY A 196 5.08 -3.66 -12.87
CA GLY A 196 5.63 -3.04 -14.08
C GLY A 196 4.85 -3.41 -15.34
N PHE A 197 4.37 -4.66 -15.43
CA PHE A 197 3.48 -5.08 -16.50
C PHE A 197 2.17 -4.28 -16.51
N ALA A 198 1.53 -4.10 -15.34
CA ALA A 198 0.28 -3.38 -15.25
C ALA A 198 0.43 -1.92 -15.69
N ASP A 199 1.52 -1.26 -15.30
CA ASP A 199 1.81 0.11 -15.72
C ASP A 199 2.01 0.23 -17.24
N ALA A 200 2.74 -0.69 -17.84
CA ALA A 200 2.92 -0.76 -19.29
C ALA A 200 1.60 -1.07 -20.02
N ALA A 201 0.80 -1.99 -19.48
CA ALA A 201 -0.45 -2.46 -20.07
C ALA A 201 -1.50 -1.34 -20.13
N TYR A 202 -1.79 -0.65 -19.02
CA TYR A 202 -2.80 0.42 -19.06
C TYR A 202 -2.34 1.58 -19.95
N THR A 203 -1.04 1.90 -19.95
CA THR A 203 -0.50 2.98 -20.80
C THR A 203 -0.70 2.66 -22.27
N SER A 204 -0.45 1.41 -22.67
CA SER A 204 -0.64 0.92 -24.03
C SER A 204 -2.12 0.94 -24.43
N ILE A 205 -3.00 0.41 -23.59
CA ILE A 205 -4.45 0.36 -23.84
C ILE A 205 -5.01 1.79 -23.95
N ALA A 206 -4.69 2.66 -22.99
CA ALA A 206 -5.11 4.07 -23.01
C ALA A 206 -4.67 4.77 -24.29
N THR A 207 -3.41 4.60 -24.70
CA THR A 207 -2.87 5.20 -25.93
C THR A 207 -3.64 4.74 -27.16
N ILE A 208 -3.91 3.43 -27.28
CA ILE A 208 -4.70 2.88 -28.39
C ILE A 208 -6.12 3.48 -28.39
N LEU A 209 -6.78 3.51 -27.24
CA LEU A 209 -8.14 4.07 -27.11
C LEU A 209 -8.19 5.54 -27.52
N ILE A 210 -7.24 6.36 -27.05
CA ILE A 210 -7.15 7.79 -27.39
C ILE A 210 -6.88 7.99 -28.88
N LEU A 211 -5.99 7.20 -29.49
CA LEU A 211 -5.73 7.26 -30.93
C LEU A 211 -6.96 6.85 -31.76
N LEU A 212 -7.69 5.82 -31.32
CA LEU A 212 -8.96 5.42 -31.94
C LEU A 212 -10.02 6.51 -31.81
N MET A 213 -10.05 7.20 -30.66
CA MET A 213 -10.95 8.32 -30.41
C MET A 213 -10.81 9.45 -31.43
N ASN A 214 -9.58 9.68 -31.93
CA ASN A 214 -9.29 10.62 -33.00
C ASN A 214 -9.69 10.11 -34.40
N ARG A 215 -9.75 8.79 -34.60
CA ARG A 215 -10.11 8.16 -35.88
C ARG A 215 -11.61 7.99 -36.05
N LEU A 216 -12.34 7.80 -34.95
CA LEU A 216 -13.79 7.70 -34.96
C LEU A 216 -14.36 9.12 -35.08
N SER A 217 -15.16 9.38 -36.11
CA SER A 217 -15.85 10.66 -36.33
C SER A 217 -17.02 10.82 -35.35
N ILE A 218 -16.76 10.72 -34.06
CA ILE A 218 -17.75 10.86 -32.99
C ILE A 218 -18.01 12.35 -32.79
N ASN A 219 -19.29 12.71 -32.72
CA ASN A 219 -19.68 14.06 -32.34
C ASN A 219 -19.53 14.24 -30.83
N TRP A 220 -18.32 14.59 -30.41
CA TRP A 220 -17.97 14.79 -29.00
C TRP A 220 -18.78 15.91 -28.32
N ASP A 221 -19.40 16.82 -29.08
CA ASP A 221 -20.30 17.84 -28.52
C ASP A 221 -21.60 17.25 -27.97
N LYS A 222 -22.07 16.16 -28.57
CA LYS A 222 -23.30 15.49 -28.15
C LYS A 222 -23.02 14.38 -27.14
N TRP A 223 -21.92 13.65 -27.35
CA TRP A 223 -21.64 12.42 -26.63
C TRP A 223 -20.62 12.58 -25.51
N GLY A 224 -19.83 13.65 -25.49
CA GLY A 224 -18.74 13.84 -24.52
C GLY A 224 -19.21 13.77 -23.07
N GLU A 225 -20.25 14.53 -22.70
CA GLU A 225 -20.80 14.51 -21.33
C GLU A 225 -21.41 13.15 -20.97
N ILE A 226 -22.07 12.47 -21.92
CA ILE A 226 -22.64 11.14 -21.70
C ILE A 226 -21.54 10.09 -21.48
N VAL A 227 -20.46 10.16 -22.26
CA VAL A 227 -19.30 9.27 -22.11
C VAL A 227 -18.60 9.50 -20.77
N LEU A 228 -18.48 10.76 -20.33
CA LEU A 228 -17.96 11.09 -19.00
C LEU A 228 -18.80 10.44 -17.89
N VAL A 229 -20.13 10.51 -17.96
CA VAL A 229 -21.01 9.82 -16.99
C VAL A 229 -20.77 8.31 -17.00
N ILE A 230 -20.79 7.68 -18.17
CA ILE A 230 -20.66 6.22 -18.28
C ILE A 230 -19.32 5.74 -17.73
N ILE A 231 -18.22 6.41 -18.12
CA ILE A 231 -16.89 6.00 -17.66
C ILE A 231 -16.71 6.28 -16.16
N SER A 232 -17.22 7.41 -15.63
CA SER A 232 -17.14 7.68 -14.19
C SER A 232 -17.95 6.67 -13.36
N ILE A 233 -19.10 6.19 -13.84
CA ILE A 233 -19.83 5.08 -13.18
C ILE A 233 -19.00 3.79 -13.21
N LEU A 234 -18.43 3.48 -14.38
CA LEU A 234 -17.58 2.30 -14.55
C LEU A 234 -16.36 2.35 -13.61
N ASP A 235 -15.66 3.48 -13.53
CA ASP A 235 -14.53 3.69 -12.62
C ASP A 235 -14.93 3.52 -11.16
N ALA A 236 -16.09 4.06 -10.75
CA ALA A 236 -16.61 3.86 -9.40
C ALA A 236 -16.84 2.36 -9.09
N VAL A 237 -17.43 1.61 -10.03
CA VAL A 237 -17.65 0.16 -9.88
C VAL A 237 -16.32 -0.60 -9.82
N LEU A 238 -15.37 -0.29 -10.69
CA LEU A 238 -14.05 -0.94 -10.72
C LEU A 238 -13.28 -0.74 -9.41
N LEU A 239 -13.31 0.48 -8.84
CA LEU A 239 -12.66 0.78 -7.57
C LEU A 239 -13.35 0.09 -6.39
N ALA A 240 -14.68 0.01 -6.39
CA ALA A 240 -15.43 -0.75 -5.38
C ALA A 240 -15.11 -2.24 -5.44
N LEU A 241 -15.05 -2.83 -6.65
CA LEU A 241 -14.64 -4.23 -6.84
C LEU A 241 -13.19 -4.46 -6.42
N PHE A 242 -12.28 -3.54 -6.77
CA PHE A 242 -10.88 -3.58 -6.36
C PHE A 242 -10.74 -3.62 -4.83
N SER A 243 -11.56 -2.83 -4.11
CA SER A 243 -11.56 -2.82 -2.65
C SER A 243 -11.99 -4.16 -2.02
N GLN A 244 -12.94 -4.86 -2.64
CA GLN A 244 -13.58 -6.04 -2.04
C GLN A 244 -12.90 -7.36 -2.42
N THR A 245 -12.10 -7.41 -3.48
CA THR A 245 -11.49 -8.66 -3.95
C THR A 245 -10.22 -9.04 -3.18
N ASN A 246 -10.07 -10.34 -2.90
CA ASN A 246 -8.84 -10.92 -2.36
C ASN A 246 -7.93 -11.50 -3.45
N SER A 247 -8.39 -11.55 -4.71
CA SER A 247 -7.60 -12.06 -5.84
C SER A 247 -6.72 -10.95 -6.41
N VAL A 248 -5.40 -11.12 -6.27
CA VAL A 248 -4.39 -10.20 -6.80
C VAL A 248 -4.53 -10.02 -8.32
N TYR A 249 -4.84 -11.08 -9.07
CA TYR A 249 -5.07 -10.98 -10.52
C TYR A 249 -6.29 -10.11 -10.87
N LEU A 250 -7.36 -10.20 -10.09
CA LEU A 250 -8.54 -9.37 -10.28
C LEU A 250 -8.25 -7.91 -9.90
N MET A 251 -7.43 -7.67 -8.88
CA MET A 251 -6.95 -6.33 -8.54
C MET A 251 -6.17 -5.70 -9.69
N TYR A 252 -5.22 -6.44 -10.29
CA TYR A 252 -4.49 -5.95 -11.47
C TYR A 252 -5.42 -5.67 -12.65
N PHE A 253 -6.38 -6.55 -12.93
CA PHE A 253 -7.37 -6.31 -13.97
C PHE A 253 -8.16 -5.02 -13.74
N CYS A 254 -8.71 -4.84 -12.53
CA CYS A 254 -9.44 -3.63 -12.15
C CYS A 254 -8.56 -2.38 -12.26
N TYR A 255 -7.31 -2.44 -11.78
CA TYR A 255 -6.37 -1.33 -11.85
C TYR A 255 -6.05 -0.92 -13.29
N ILE A 256 -5.70 -1.89 -14.15
CA ILE A 256 -5.36 -1.63 -15.55
C ILE A 256 -6.54 -0.98 -16.28
N PHE A 257 -7.74 -1.52 -16.06
CA PHE A 257 -8.94 -1.03 -16.74
C PHE A 257 -9.35 0.36 -16.23
N TYR A 258 -9.38 0.56 -14.90
CA TYR A 258 -9.61 1.87 -14.28
C TYR A 258 -8.64 2.92 -14.80
N LYS A 259 -7.32 2.64 -14.78
CA LYS A 259 -6.31 3.58 -15.27
C LYS A 259 -6.47 3.91 -16.75
N SER A 260 -6.86 2.91 -17.56
CA SER A 260 -7.11 3.12 -18.99
C SER A 260 -8.32 4.03 -19.23
N CYS A 261 -9.43 3.75 -18.54
CA CYS A 261 -10.66 4.54 -18.56
C CYS A 261 -10.43 5.99 -18.08
N PHE A 262 -9.71 6.15 -16.98
CA PHE A 262 -9.37 7.45 -16.42
C PHE A 262 -8.59 8.34 -17.41
N GLN A 263 -7.61 7.79 -18.13
CA GLN A 263 -6.86 8.54 -19.14
C GLN A 263 -7.74 9.02 -20.30
N VAL A 264 -8.73 8.20 -20.71
CA VAL A 264 -9.71 8.59 -21.71
C VAL A 264 -10.61 9.71 -21.19
N VAL A 265 -11.12 9.61 -19.96
CA VAL A 265 -11.92 10.66 -19.30
C VAL A 265 -11.15 11.97 -19.22
N LEU A 266 -9.89 11.92 -18.78
CA LEU A 266 -9.02 13.09 -18.68
C LEU A 266 -8.86 13.77 -20.06
N THR A 267 -8.64 12.98 -21.12
CA THR A 267 -8.50 13.48 -22.49
C THR A 267 -9.80 14.17 -22.97
N ILE A 268 -10.97 13.56 -22.74
CA ILE A 268 -12.27 14.13 -23.13
C ILE A 268 -12.55 15.42 -22.35
N ALA A 269 -12.26 15.44 -21.04
CA ALA A 269 -12.44 16.62 -20.20
C ALA A 269 -11.56 17.78 -20.68
N GLN A 270 -10.28 17.52 -20.94
CA GLN A 270 -9.35 18.53 -21.48
C GLN A 270 -9.79 19.05 -22.85
N TRP A 271 -10.28 18.17 -23.74
CA TRP A 271 -10.82 18.57 -25.04
C TRP A 271 -12.04 19.49 -24.90
N ASN A 272 -12.98 19.14 -24.01
CA ASN A 272 -14.18 19.94 -23.73
C ASN A 272 -13.83 21.34 -23.19
N ILE A 273 -12.80 21.44 -22.35
CA ILE A 273 -12.30 22.72 -21.83
C ILE A 273 -11.62 23.51 -22.96
N ALA A 274 -10.70 22.89 -23.70
CA ALA A 274 -9.98 23.51 -24.83
C ALA A 274 -10.92 24.15 -25.84
N LYS A 275 -12.00 23.46 -26.21
CA LYS A 275 -12.99 23.95 -27.18
C LYS A 275 -13.68 25.25 -26.74
N LYS A 276 -13.87 25.46 -25.44
CA LYS A 276 -14.58 26.63 -24.88
C LYS A 276 -13.65 27.82 -24.60
N MET A 277 -12.35 27.69 -24.87
CA MET A 277 -11.33 28.68 -24.51
C MET A 277 -10.78 29.44 -25.71
N VAL A 278 -10.24 30.63 -25.46
CA VAL A 278 -9.47 31.42 -26.44
C VAL A 278 -8.05 30.88 -26.50
N THR A 279 -7.50 30.71 -27.70
CA THR A 279 -6.18 30.08 -27.94
C THR A 279 -5.03 30.74 -27.15
N ASN A 280 -5.09 32.06 -26.97
CA ASN A 280 -4.04 32.82 -26.26
C ASN A 280 -3.99 32.56 -24.75
N SER A 281 -5.01 31.92 -24.16
CA SER A 281 -5.08 31.62 -22.73
C SER A 281 -4.90 30.14 -22.39
N TYR A 282 -4.62 29.28 -23.36
CA TYR A 282 -4.55 27.82 -23.15
C TYR A 282 -3.53 27.44 -22.07
N ALA A 283 -2.28 27.90 -22.21
CA ALA A 283 -1.22 27.54 -21.28
C ALA A 283 -1.53 27.98 -19.83
N PHE A 284 -2.10 29.18 -19.66
CA PHE A 284 -2.46 29.69 -18.35
C PHE A 284 -3.61 28.91 -17.72
N VAL A 285 -4.69 28.66 -18.45
CA VAL A 285 -5.87 27.97 -17.90
C VAL A 285 -5.55 26.51 -17.57
N PHE A 286 -4.86 25.79 -18.46
CA PHE A 286 -4.43 24.41 -18.17
C PHE A 286 -3.41 24.36 -17.03
N GLY A 287 -2.53 25.36 -16.91
CA GLY A 287 -1.60 25.47 -15.78
C GLY A 287 -2.32 25.65 -14.44
N VAL A 288 -3.30 26.55 -14.39
CA VAL A 288 -4.13 26.78 -13.18
C VAL A 288 -4.99 25.55 -12.85
N ASP A 289 -5.61 24.92 -13.85
CA ASP A 289 -6.38 23.69 -13.69
C ASP A 289 -5.53 22.56 -13.10
N ALA A 290 -4.35 22.30 -13.66
CA ALA A 290 -3.42 21.30 -13.15
C ALA A 290 -2.95 21.63 -11.72
N PHE A 291 -2.67 22.90 -11.44
CA PHE A 291 -2.26 23.34 -10.11
C PHE A 291 -3.36 23.11 -9.07
N ILE A 292 -4.61 23.47 -9.38
CA ILE A 292 -5.77 23.24 -8.49
C ILE A 292 -5.99 21.73 -8.30
N ALA A 293 -5.88 20.94 -9.36
CA ALA A 293 -6.01 19.49 -9.27
C ALA A 293 -4.97 18.87 -8.33
N LEU A 294 -3.71 19.32 -8.39
CA LEU A 294 -2.65 18.85 -7.50
C LEU A 294 -2.87 19.27 -6.03
N ILE A 295 -3.41 20.46 -5.77
CA ILE A 295 -3.80 20.87 -4.42
C ILE A 295 -4.89 19.97 -3.88
N LEU A 296 -5.97 19.76 -4.64
CA LEU A 296 -7.08 18.89 -4.24
C LEU A 296 -6.62 17.46 -4.01
N GLN A 297 -5.79 16.93 -4.91
CA GLN A 297 -5.18 15.61 -4.76
C GLN A 297 -4.36 15.51 -3.46
N SER A 298 -3.53 16.51 -3.16
CA SER A 298 -2.71 16.54 -1.95
C SER A 298 -3.56 16.61 -0.69
N MET A 299 -4.63 17.40 -0.70
CA MET A 299 -5.57 17.49 0.42
C MET A 299 -6.30 16.16 0.65
N ILE A 300 -6.83 15.54 -0.40
CA ILE A 300 -7.51 14.23 -0.30
C ILE A 300 -6.53 13.17 0.20
N MET A 301 -5.31 13.14 -0.33
CA MET A 301 -4.28 12.18 0.11
C MET A 301 -3.97 12.35 1.59
N ARG A 302 -3.81 13.59 2.07
CA ARG A 302 -3.57 13.89 3.47
C ARG A 302 -4.74 13.51 4.37
N VAL A 303 -5.98 13.75 3.94
CA VAL A 303 -7.16 13.40 4.75
C VAL A 303 -7.36 11.89 4.82
N VAL A 304 -7.21 11.19 3.70
CA VAL A 304 -7.57 9.77 3.60
C VAL A 304 -6.44 8.85 4.06
N ALA A 305 -5.20 9.10 3.60
CA ALA A 305 -4.09 8.15 3.74
C ALA A 305 -3.10 8.47 4.87
N ASP A 306 -2.94 9.74 5.25
CA ASP A 306 -2.01 10.13 6.32
C ASP A 306 -2.52 9.64 7.70
N LYS A 307 -1.61 9.16 8.54
CA LYS A 307 -1.88 8.77 9.94
C LYS A 307 -2.43 9.93 10.78
N LYS A 308 -2.06 11.18 10.44
CA LYS A 308 -2.60 12.39 11.07
C LYS A 308 -4.00 12.76 10.55
N GLY A 309 -4.42 12.17 9.43
CA GLY A 309 -5.77 12.27 8.88
C GLY A 309 -6.66 11.15 9.43
N LEU A 310 -7.36 10.45 8.53
CA LEU A 310 -8.16 9.28 8.86
C LEU A 310 -7.33 8.01 9.01
N GLY A 311 -6.08 7.99 8.50
CA GLY A 311 -5.20 6.82 8.56
C GLY A 311 -5.82 5.56 7.95
N MET A 312 -6.68 5.70 6.92
CA MET A 312 -7.47 4.61 6.38
C MET A 312 -6.56 3.54 5.77
N GLN A 313 -6.96 2.28 5.92
CA GLN A 313 -6.28 1.22 5.20
C GLN A 313 -6.47 1.41 3.69
N VAL A 314 -5.48 0.99 2.90
CA VAL A 314 -5.46 1.19 1.43
C VAL A 314 -6.78 0.76 0.77
N ARG A 315 -7.35 -0.37 1.20
CA ARG A 315 -8.64 -0.88 0.68
C ARG A 315 -9.79 0.08 0.96
N GLU A 316 -9.89 0.58 2.18
CA GLU A 316 -10.94 1.53 2.58
C GLU A 316 -10.80 2.87 1.83
N ALA A 317 -9.56 3.32 1.59
CA ALA A 317 -9.31 4.50 0.78
C ALA A 317 -9.84 4.36 -0.66
N PHE A 318 -9.77 3.17 -1.27
CA PHE A 318 -10.36 2.92 -2.59
C PHE A 318 -11.89 3.05 -2.62
N ILE A 319 -12.58 2.78 -1.50
CA ILE A 319 -14.03 3.04 -1.39
C ILE A 319 -14.31 4.53 -1.41
N VAL A 320 -13.50 5.34 -0.72
CA VAL A 320 -13.62 6.81 -0.77
C VAL A 320 -13.45 7.31 -2.20
N TYR A 321 -12.45 6.80 -2.93
CA TYR A 321 -12.26 7.16 -4.33
C TYR A 321 -13.39 6.69 -5.24
N ALA A 322 -13.98 5.51 -4.99
CA ALA A 322 -15.17 5.05 -5.70
C ALA A 322 -16.35 5.99 -5.51
N VAL A 323 -16.57 6.48 -4.28
CA VAL A 323 -17.61 7.46 -3.96
C VAL A 323 -17.35 8.79 -4.68
N LEU A 324 -16.09 9.26 -4.72
CA LEU A 324 -15.75 10.49 -5.47
C LEU A 324 -16.07 10.36 -6.96
N HIS A 325 -15.77 9.22 -7.59
CA HIS A 325 -16.14 8.97 -8.99
C HIS A 325 -17.66 8.88 -9.20
N ALA A 326 -18.40 8.30 -8.25
CA ALA A 326 -19.85 8.31 -8.29
C ALA A 326 -20.44 9.73 -8.18
N LEU A 327 -19.82 10.61 -7.36
CA LEU A 327 -20.20 12.03 -7.28
C LEU A 327 -19.91 12.77 -8.59
N VAL A 328 -18.77 12.50 -9.24
CA VAL A 328 -18.46 13.06 -10.57
C VAL A 328 -19.50 12.62 -11.59
N ALA A 329 -19.86 11.34 -11.61
CA ALA A 329 -20.91 10.81 -12.47
C ALA A 329 -22.26 11.51 -12.23
N LEU A 330 -22.61 11.77 -10.98
CA LEU A 330 -23.84 12.49 -10.61
C LEU A 330 -23.84 13.93 -11.15
N ILE A 331 -22.73 14.66 -11.00
CA ILE A 331 -22.59 16.04 -11.49
C ILE A 331 -22.80 16.10 -13.00
N PHE A 332 -22.12 15.23 -13.77
CA PHE A 332 -22.29 15.19 -15.21
C PHE A 332 -23.68 14.70 -15.63
N SER A 333 -24.29 13.79 -14.87
CA SER A 333 -25.68 13.35 -15.13
C SER A 333 -26.67 14.51 -15.05
N ILE A 334 -26.51 15.40 -14.07
CA ILE A 334 -27.33 16.63 -13.94
C ILE A 334 -27.11 17.54 -15.16
N SER A 335 -25.87 17.71 -15.62
CA SER A 335 -25.54 18.49 -16.82
C SER A 335 -26.21 17.93 -18.08
N VAL A 336 -26.14 16.61 -18.27
CA VAL A 336 -26.77 15.91 -19.41
C VAL A 336 -28.30 16.09 -19.37
N VAL A 337 -28.93 15.92 -18.21
CA VAL A 337 -30.38 16.12 -18.03
C VAL A 337 -30.77 17.55 -18.34
N TYR A 338 -30.02 18.54 -17.84
CA TYR A 338 -30.25 19.95 -18.13
C TYR A 338 -30.16 20.25 -19.63
N SER A 339 -29.10 19.74 -20.30
CA SER A 339 -28.90 19.89 -21.74
C SER A 339 -30.06 19.31 -22.54
N PHE A 340 -30.55 18.12 -22.15
CA PHE A 340 -31.71 17.49 -22.76
C PHE A 340 -32.99 18.32 -22.58
N ILE A 341 -33.30 18.77 -21.36
CA ILE A 341 -34.46 19.62 -21.08
C ILE A 341 -34.40 20.91 -21.90
N SER A 342 -33.23 21.56 -21.94
CA SER A 342 -33.03 22.81 -22.70
C SER A 342 -33.27 22.63 -24.21
N TYR A 343 -32.86 21.47 -24.75
CA TYR A 343 -33.08 21.12 -26.15
C TYR A 343 -34.56 20.94 -26.48
N TYR A 344 -35.31 20.20 -25.66
CA TYR A 344 -36.76 20.03 -25.86
C TYR A 344 -37.53 21.34 -25.70
N ARG A 345 -37.14 22.19 -24.74
CA ARG A 345 -37.75 23.51 -24.57
C ARG A 345 -37.56 24.39 -25.80
N LYS A 346 -36.33 24.49 -26.33
CA LYS A 346 -36.04 25.24 -27.57
C LYS A 346 -36.78 24.68 -28.78
N LYS A 347 -36.86 23.35 -28.91
CA LYS A 347 -37.60 22.69 -29.99
C LYS A 347 -39.09 23.02 -29.92
N ASN A 348 -39.69 22.94 -28.74
CA ASN A 348 -41.09 23.28 -28.54
C ASN A 348 -41.36 24.77 -28.84
N GLU A 349 -40.49 25.69 -28.39
CA GLU A 349 -40.60 27.11 -28.70
C GLU A 349 -40.51 27.40 -30.21
N MET A 350 -39.63 26.71 -30.95
CA MET A 350 -39.54 26.83 -32.42
C MET A 350 -40.81 26.34 -33.10
N VAL A 351 -41.33 25.18 -32.71
CA VAL A 351 -42.58 24.62 -33.25
C VAL A 351 -43.75 25.57 -32.96
N SER A 352 -43.86 26.11 -31.74
CA SER A 352 -44.89 27.10 -31.40
C SER A 352 -44.78 28.39 -32.22
N ARG A 353 -43.56 28.89 -32.48
CA ARG A 353 -43.34 30.07 -33.35
C ARG A 353 -43.73 29.80 -34.80
N GLU A 354 -43.39 28.63 -35.35
CA GLU A 354 -43.79 28.24 -36.71
C GLU A 354 -45.30 28.12 -36.87
N ILE A 355 -45.99 27.55 -35.88
CA ILE A 355 -47.46 27.46 -35.87
C ILE A 355 -48.08 28.86 -35.85
N SER A 356 -47.60 29.75 -34.98
CA SER A 356 -48.09 31.13 -34.89
C SER A 356 -47.84 31.94 -36.19
N GLN A 357 -46.68 31.78 -36.82
CA GLN A 357 -46.38 32.42 -38.10
C GLN A 357 -47.24 31.89 -39.26
N ARG A 358 -47.59 30.60 -39.26
CA ARG A 358 -48.50 30.02 -40.27
C ARG A 358 -49.94 30.48 -40.08
N GLN A 359 -50.40 30.70 -38.85
CA GLN A 359 -51.72 31.28 -38.56
C GLN A 359 -51.81 32.73 -39.04
N LYS A 360 -50.81 33.56 -38.75
CA LYS A 360 -50.73 34.95 -39.22
C LYS A 360 -50.64 35.14 -40.74
N LYS A 361 -50.27 34.10 -41.50
CA LYS A 361 -50.23 34.13 -42.97
C LYS A 361 -51.55 33.69 -43.62
N ARG A 362 -52.49 33.15 -42.85
CA ARG A 362 -53.79 32.66 -43.33
C ARG A 362 -54.92 33.67 -43.08
N GLU A 363 -54.71 34.61 -42.18
CA GLU A 363 -55.49 35.85 -42.01
C GLU A 363 -54.94 36.92 -42.94
#